data_AF-A0A6B8RVW6-F1
#
_entry.id   AF-A0A6B8RVW6-F1
#
_cell.length_a   1.000
_cell.length_b   1.000
_cell.length_c   1.000
_cell.angle_alpha   90.00
_cell.angle_beta   90.00
_cell.angle_gamma   90.00
#
_symmetry.space_group_name_H-M   'P 1'
#
loop_
_entity.id
_entity.type
_entity.pdbx_description
1 polymer ?
#
loop_
_entity_poly.entity_id
_entity_poly.type
_entity_poly.pdbx_seq_one_letter_code
_entity_poly.pdbx_strand_id
1 'polypeptide(L)'
;MGHKYNDKDGGIDVALKNILAQLSLQAQLQAQSQAQNDTDTDTDTISNVGNPSLNNIGNPVINLNVAVSTGVSGTSTSTFSNFTTIDIPTAQTAIPYPSLINVSGLVGIVTKATVTLHALNSLRPEEYDILLVGPQGQNVYLMASAGGDAVVINQTVTFDDSAATMIPNAGPLVTGTFQPSVYPPTITFPAPAPTPPYSTLLNAFNGTNPNGTWRLFIVDDIDQISSGNVAGGWTLTLTVA
;
A
#
# COMPACT_ATOMS: atom_id res chain seq x y z
N MET A 1 -55.23 -9.89 21.93
CA MET A 1 -53.98 -9.21 22.34
C MET A 1 -53.05 -9.24 21.13
N GLY A 2 -53.09 -8.18 20.31
CA GLY A 2 -52.35 -8.12 19.05
C GLY A 2 -50.92 -7.62 19.30
N HIS A 3 -49.94 -8.48 19.09
CA HIS A 3 -48.52 -8.10 19.10
C HIS A 3 -48.17 -7.48 17.74
N LYS A 4 -47.96 -6.17 17.74
CA LYS A 4 -47.34 -5.45 16.61
C LYS A 4 -45.88 -5.88 16.53
N TYR A 5 -45.49 -6.49 15.41
CA TYR A 5 -44.09 -6.60 15.02
C TYR A 5 -43.62 -5.18 14.65
N ASN A 6 -42.70 -4.62 15.43
CA ASN A 6 -42.05 -3.36 15.10
C ASN A 6 -41.02 -3.62 13.99
N ASP A 7 -41.20 -2.95 12.87
CA ASP A 7 -40.26 -2.87 11.75
C ASP A 7 -38.86 -2.49 12.25
N LYS A 8 -37.95 -3.46 12.31
CA LYS A 8 -36.49 -3.23 12.42
C LYS A 8 -35.79 -3.37 11.06
N ASP A 9 -36.54 -3.64 9.99
CA ASP A 9 -35.99 -3.96 8.66
C ASP A 9 -35.42 -2.74 7.90
N GLY A 10 -35.73 -1.51 8.31
CA GLY A 10 -35.27 -0.31 7.61
C GLY A 10 -33.75 -0.06 7.70
N GLY A 11 -33.07 -0.51 8.76
CA GLY A 11 -31.63 -0.31 8.93
C GLY A 11 -30.77 -1.29 8.12
N ILE A 12 -31.23 -2.53 8.02
CA ILE A 12 -30.54 -3.60 7.26
C ILE A 12 -30.70 -3.36 5.76
N ASP A 13 -31.87 -2.90 5.32
CA ASP A 13 -32.14 -2.56 3.91
C ASP A 13 -31.30 -1.35 3.44
N VAL A 14 -31.09 -0.33 4.27
CA VAL A 14 -30.21 0.81 3.95
C VAL A 14 -28.74 0.38 3.88
N ALA A 15 -28.28 -0.47 4.81
CA ALA A 15 -26.90 -0.97 4.79
C ALA A 15 -26.64 -1.83 3.54
N LEU A 16 -27.58 -2.70 3.17
CA LEU A 16 -27.48 -3.52 1.95
C LEU A 16 -27.51 -2.66 0.68
N LYS A 17 -28.37 -1.64 0.62
CA LYS A 17 -28.39 -0.68 -0.50
C LYS A 17 -27.09 0.10 -0.65
N ASN A 18 -26.47 0.51 0.46
CA ASN A 18 -25.17 1.18 0.44
C ASN A 18 -24.05 0.26 -0.03
N ILE A 19 -24.05 -1.00 0.42
CA ILE A 19 -23.07 -2.01 -0.02
C ILE A 19 -23.23 -2.30 -1.53
N LEU A 20 -24.47 -2.45 -2.01
CA LEU A 20 -24.75 -2.67 -3.43
C LEU A 20 -24.36 -1.46 -4.29
N ALA A 21 -24.58 -0.23 -3.79
CA ALA A 21 -24.15 0.98 -4.47
C ALA A 21 -22.61 1.09 -4.55
N GLN A 22 -21.91 0.72 -3.48
CA GLN A 22 -20.43 0.69 -3.47
C GLN A 22 -19.88 -0.36 -4.43
N LEU A 23 -20.45 -1.58 -4.43
CA LEU A 23 -20.04 -2.65 -5.36
C LEU A 23 -20.29 -2.25 -6.82
N SER A 24 -21.41 -1.59 -7.11
CA SER A 24 -21.74 -1.08 -8.45
C SER A 24 -20.76 0.02 -8.90
N LEU A 25 -20.43 0.97 -8.01
CA LEU A 25 -19.44 2.01 -8.30
C LEU A 25 -18.05 1.40 -8.53
N GLN A 26 -17.68 0.37 -7.76
CA GLN A 26 -16.40 -0.31 -7.89
C GLN A 26 -16.31 -1.09 -9.22
N ALA A 27 -17.40 -1.72 -9.66
CA ALA A 27 -17.48 -2.35 -10.98
C ALA A 27 -17.41 -1.33 -12.13
N GLN A 28 -18.02 -0.14 -11.98
CA GLN A 28 -17.93 0.94 -12.97
C GLN A 28 -16.51 1.52 -13.08
N LEU A 29 -15.83 1.71 -11.95
CA LEU A 29 -14.43 2.16 -11.93
C LEU A 29 -13.49 1.11 -12.55
N GLN A 30 -13.76 -0.19 -12.36
CA GLN A 30 -13.02 -1.27 -13.02
C GLN A 30 -13.26 -1.29 -14.53
N ALA A 31 -14.51 -1.10 -14.99
CA ALA A 31 -14.84 -1.05 -16.40
C ALA A 31 -14.22 0.19 -17.10
N GLN A 32 -14.12 1.32 -16.42
CA GLN A 32 -13.44 2.52 -16.95
C GLN A 32 -11.92 2.33 -17.07
N SER A 33 -11.31 1.52 -16.21
CA SER A 33 -9.87 1.17 -16.32
C SER A 33 -9.55 0.25 -17.50
N GLN A 34 -10.53 -0.51 -18.01
CA GLN A 34 -10.38 -1.38 -19.19
C GLN A 34 -10.69 -0.65 -20.50
N ALA A 35 -11.46 0.44 -20.47
CA ALA A 35 -11.80 1.23 -21.66
C ALA A 35 -10.71 2.22 -22.13
N GLN A 36 -9.54 2.25 -21.47
CA GLN A 36 -8.40 3.10 -21.87
C GLN A 36 -7.24 2.36 -22.54
N ASN A 37 -7.35 1.06 -22.80
CA ASN A 37 -6.38 0.31 -23.58
C ASN A 37 -7.05 -0.29 -24.81
N ASP A 38 -6.62 0.17 -25.98
CA ASP A 38 -6.89 -0.33 -27.34
C ASP A 38 -8.05 0.30 -28.13
N THR A 39 -7.68 1.27 -28.99
CA THR A 39 -8.15 1.31 -30.39
C THR A 39 -7.04 1.80 -31.32
N ASP A 40 -5.85 1.19 -31.28
CA ASP A 40 -4.90 1.35 -32.38
C ASP A 40 -4.25 0.01 -32.70
N THR A 41 -4.66 -0.56 -33.84
CA THR A 41 -4.24 -1.88 -34.31
C THR A 41 -3.24 -1.80 -35.46
N ASP A 42 -2.52 -0.70 -35.66
CA ASP A 42 -1.45 -0.67 -36.66
C ASP A 42 -0.07 -0.91 -36.04
N THR A 43 0.35 -2.17 -36.04
CA THR A 43 1.75 -2.55 -35.86
C THR A 43 2.51 -2.27 -37.15
N ASP A 44 3.19 -1.13 -37.26
CA ASP A 44 4.24 -0.97 -38.27
C ASP A 44 5.63 -1.13 -37.64
N THR A 45 6.39 -2.03 -38.24
CA THR A 45 7.66 -2.54 -37.71
C THR A 45 8.77 -1.68 -38.31
N ILE A 46 9.38 -0.78 -37.53
CA ILE A 46 10.46 0.08 -38.05
C ILE A 46 11.76 -0.72 -38.14
N SER A 47 12.03 -1.31 -39.31
CA SER A 47 13.37 -1.72 -39.71
C SER A 47 14.17 -0.51 -40.17
N ASN A 48 15.24 -0.20 -39.45
CA ASN A 48 16.23 0.84 -39.70
C ASN A 48 16.82 0.78 -41.12
N VAL A 49 16.64 1.83 -41.92
CA VAL A 49 17.45 2.08 -43.14
C VAL A 49 17.76 3.56 -43.25
N GLY A 50 19.04 3.86 -43.50
CA GLY A 50 19.62 5.19 -43.44
C GLY A 50 19.09 6.21 -44.46
N ASN A 51 19.35 7.47 -44.14
CA ASN A 51 19.19 8.64 -45.00
C ASN A 51 19.91 8.44 -46.37
N PRO A 52 19.21 8.63 -47.50
CA PRO A 52 19.63 9.72 -48.38
C PRO A 52 18.50 10.49 -49.10
N SER A 53 18.73 11.81 -49.21
CA SER A 53 18.34 12.79 -50.25
C SER A 53 16.92 12.79 -50.84
N LEU A 54 16.22 13.90 -50.61
CA LEU A 54 15.05 14.40 -51.34
C LEU A 54 15.33 14.56 -52.84
N ASN A 55 14.54 13.91 -53.71
CA ASN A 55 14.34 14.31 -55.11
C ASN A 55 13.02 13.75 -55.69
N ASN A 56 12.03 14.64 -55.81
CA ASN A 56 10.98 14.75 -56.84
C ASN A 56 10.26 13.49 -57.38
N ILE A 57 8.97 13.32 -57.02
CA ILE A 57 7.83 12.97 -57.91
C ILE A 57 6.54 13.37 -57.15
N GLY A 58 5.61 14.04 -57.83
CA GLY A 58 4.37 14.57 -57.24
C GLY A 58 3.46 13.50 -56.62
N ASN A 59 3.28 13.59 -55.30
CA ASN A 59 2.23 12.94 -54.52
C ASN A 59 1.99 13.82 -53.27
N PRO A 60 0.76 13.92 -52.73
CA PRO A 60 0.48 14.84 -51.62
C PRO A 60 1.29 14.38 -50.39
N VAL A 61 2.24 15.21 -49.96
CA VAL A 61 3.05 14.93 -48.77
C VAL A 61 2.13 15.08 -47.55
N ILE A 62 1.75 13.96 -46.94
CA ILE A 62 1.16 13.98 -45.60
C ILE A 62 2.31 14.32 -44.65
N ASN A 63 2.34 15.56 -44.17
CA ASN A 63 3.20 15.94 -43.06
C ASN A 63 2.68 15.24 -41.81
N LEU A 64 3.12 14.00 -41.55
CA LEU A 64 2.92 13.37 -40.26
C LEU A 64 3.78 14.12 -39.23
N ASN A 65 3.13 15.00 -38.48
CA ASN A 65 3.64 15.46 -37.20
C ASN A 65 3.54 14.28 -36.23
N VAL A 66 4.45 13.31 -36.34
CA VAL A 66 4.59 12.26 -35.33
C VAL A 66 5.15 12.96 -34.10
N ALA A 67 4.28 13.23 -33.13
CA ALA A 67 4.73 13.51 -31.79
C ALA A 67 5.42 12.24 -31.29
N VAL A 68 6.75 12.20 -31.38
CA VAL A 68 7.54 11.23 -30.64
C VAL A 68 7.28 11.56 -29.18
N SER A 69 6.40 10.80 -28.54
CA SER A 69 6.35 10.72 -27.08
C SER A 69 7.66 10.05 -26.69
N THR A 70 8.71 10.86 -26.54
CA THR A 70 9.85 10.47 -25.73
C THR A 70 9.26 10.27 -24.36
N GLY A 71 8.96 9.03 -23.99
CA GLY A 71 8.52 8.69 -22.63
C GLY A 71 9.54 9.31 -21.70
N VAL A 72 9.18 10.44 -21.10
CA VAL A 72 10.02 11.09 -20.11
C VAL A 72 10.12 10.04 -19.02
N SER A 73 11.33 9.52 -18.77
CA SER A 73 11.66 8.82 -17.53
C SER A 73 11.42 9.82 -16.40
N GLY A 74 10.15 9.92 -16.03
CA GLY A 74 9.64 10.80 -15.02
C GLY A 74 9.32 9.94 -13.82
N THR A 75 9.68 10.46 -12.67
CA THR A 75 9.26 9.89 -11.40
C THR A 75 7.73 9.84 -11.34
N SER A 76 7.16 8.66 -11.13
CA SER A 76 5.72 8.45 -10.96
C SER A 76 5.43 7.98 -9.55
N THR A 77 4.42 8.54 -8.89
CA THR A 77 4.00 8.14 -7.54
C THR A 77 2.59 7.55 -7.60
N SER A 78 2.40 6.37 -7.02
CA SER A 78 1.13 5.66 -6.96
C SER A 78 0.85 5.15 -5.55
N THR A 79 -0.43 5.13 -5.18
CA THR A 79 -0.89 4.75 -3.84
C THR A 79 -1.84 3.57 -3.93
N PHE A 80 -1.60 2.56 -3.11
CA PHE A 80 -2.39 1.33 -3.01
C PHE A 80 -2.84 1.14 -1.57
N SER A 81 -4.08 0.70 -1.37
CA SER A 81 -4.65 0.56 -0.03
C SER A 81 -5.33 -0.78 0.15
N ASN A 82 -5.20 -1.34 1.35
CA ASN A 82 -6.07 -2.40 1.84
C ASN A 82 -6.73 -1.90 3.12
N PHE A 83 -8.02 -1.61 3.05
CA PHE A 83 -8.83 -1.09 4.16
C PHE A 83 -9.45 -2.19 5.02
N THR A 84 -9.13 -3.47 4.78
CA THR A 84 -9.54 -4.54 5.68
C THR A 84 -8.92 -4.31 7.06
N THR A 85 -9.76 -4.33 8.09
CA THR A 85 -9.31 -4.26 9.49
C THR A 85 -8.26 -5.33 9.76
N ILE A 86 -7.21 -4.93 10.46
CA ILE A 86 -6.20 -5.85 10.98
C ILE A 86 -6.42 -5.93 12.49
N ASP A 87 -7.05 -6.99 12.97
CA ASP A 87 -7.25 -7.25 14.40
C ASP A 87 -5.93 -7.73 15.02
N ILE A 88 -5.57 -7.24 16.19
CA ILE A 88 -4.31 -7.55 16.88
C ILE A 88 -4.68 -8.11 18.27
N PRO A 89 -4.82 -9.43 18.42
CA PRO A 89 -5.06 -10.06 19.71
C PRO A 89 -3.78 -10.03 20.56
N THR A 90 -3.93 -9.92 21.88
CA THR A 90 -2.81 -9.97 22.83
C THR A 90 -1.95 -11.21 22.66
N ALA A 91 -0.62 -11.02 22.64
CA ALA A 91 0.39 -12.06 22.51
C ALA A 91 0.21 -12.98 21.30
N GLN A 92 -0.30 -12.46 20.18
CA GLN A 92 -0.56 -13.24 18.96
C GLN A 92 -0.17 -12.48 17.69
N THR A 93 -0.06 -13.24 16.60
CA THR A 93 -0.08 -12.66 15.26
C THR A 93 -1.41 -11.97 14.99
N ALA A 94 -1.38 -10.88 14.25
CA ALA A 94 -2.59 -10.20 13.82
C ALA A 94 -3.50 -11.07 12.92
N ILE A 95 -4.70 -10.58 12.64
CA ILE A 95 -5.67 -11.22 11.75
C ILE A 95 -6.19 -10.14 10.79
N PRO A 96 -5.88 -10.23 9.48
CA PRO A 96 -5.09 -11.26 8.81
C PRO A 96 -3.57 -11.13 9.08
N TYR A 97 -2.85 -12.25 8.92
CA TYR A 97 -1.38 -12.31 8.97
C TYR A 97 -0.83 -13.17 7.83
N PRO A 98 -0.21 -12.56 6.80
CA PRO A 98 -0.06 -11.13 6.56
C PRO A 98 -1.35 -10.45 6.06
N SER A 99 -1.42 -9.12 6.20
CA SER A 99 -2.30 -8.27 5.41
C SER A 99 -1.64 -7.95 4.05
N LEU A 100 -2.40 -8.02 2.96
CA LEU A 100 -1.86 -8.01 1.59
C LEU A 100 -2.24 -6.74 0.82
N ILE A 101 -1.30 -6.23 0.01
CA ILE A 101 -1.57 -5.29 -1.08
C ILE A 101 -0.95 -5.87 -2.36
N ASN A 102 -1.74 -5.98 -3.43
CA ASN A 102 -1.23 -6.39 -4.74
C ASN A 102 -0.97 -5.15 -5.61
N VAL A 103 0.27 -4.99 -6.05
CA VAL A 103 0.70 -3.89 -6.94
C VAL A 103 0.89 -4.44 -8.35
N SER A 104 0.36 -3.74 -9.34
CA SER A 104 0.51 -4.09 -10.75
C SER A 104 0.50 -2.84 -11.64
N GLY A 105 1.11 -2.92 -12.82
CA GLY A 105 1.06 -1.86 -13.83
C GLY A 105 2.03 -0.71 -13.61
N LEU A 106 2.94 -0.80 -12.64
CA LEU A 106 4.00 0.20 -12.46
C LEU A 106 5.20 -0.11 -13.35
N VAL A 107 5.68 0.90 -14.08
CA VAL A 107 6.88 0.82 -14.93
C VAL A 107 8.05 1.47 -14.20
N GLY A 108 9.24 0.86 -14.30
CA GLY A 108 10.45 1.33 -13.62
C GLY A 108 10.75 0.56 -12.34
N ILE A 109 11.60 1.14 -11.51
CA ILE A 109 12.03 0.57 -10.22
C ILE A 109 11.55 1.46 -9.08
N VAL A 110 11.36 0.88 -7.89
CA VAL A 110 11.07 1.67 -6.68
C VAL A 110 12.24 2.63 -6.41
N THR A 111 11.91 3.89 -6.17
CA THR A 111 12.84 4.95 -5.72
C THR A 111 12.46 5.52 -4.36
N LYS A 112 11.19 5.33 -3.94
CA LYS A 112 10.72 5.60 -2.58
C LYS A 112 9.53 4.71 -2.24
N ALA A 113 9.47 4.26 -1.00
CA ALA A 113 8.29 3.62 -0.42
C ALA A 113 7.89 4.36 0.87
N THR A 114 6.59 4.53 1.10
CA THR A 114 6.03 4.95 2.39
C THR A 114 4.84 4.07 2.75
N VAL A 115 4.65 3.83 4.06
CA VAL A 115 3.54 3.03 4.58
C VAL A 115 2.71 3.86 5.54
N THR A 116 1.40 3.85 5.41
CA THR A 116 0.49 4.49 6.38
C THR A 116 -0.43 3.46 7.00
N LEU A 117 -0.46 3.39 8.33
CA LEU A 117 -1.45 2.65 9.10
C LEU A 117 -2.59 3.61 9.46
N HIS A 118 -3.84 3.20 9.23
CA HIS A 118 -5.01 4.03 9.43
C HIS A 118 -5.82 3.57 10.63
N ALA A 119 -6.20 4.53 11.49
CA ALA A 119 -7.01 4.27 12.67
C ALA A 119 -6.43 3.15 13.55
N LEU A 120 -5.15 3.25 13.88
CA LEU A 120 -4.48 2.40 14.87
C LEU A 120 -5.10 2.63 16.24
N ASN A 121 -5.57 1.55 16.84
CA ASN A 121 -6.06 1.47 18.20
C ASN A 121 -5.21 0.44 18.96
N SER A 122 -4.70 0.81 20.12
CA SER A 122 -3.93 -0.09 20.97
C SER A 122 -4.04 0.37 22.42
N LEU A 123 -4.06 -0.59 23.34
CA LEU A 123 -3.93 -0.26 24.76
C LEU A 123 -2.47 0.05 25.11
N ARG A 124 -1.50 -0.53 24.40
CA ARG A 124 -0.05 -0.39 24.60
C ARG A 124 0.70 -0.56 23.28
N PRO A 125 0.91 0.52 22.50
CA PRO A 125 1.57 0.45 21.20
C PRO A 125 2.96 -0.21 21.21
N GLU A 126 3.69 -0.12 22.33
CA GLU A 126 5.02 -0.73 22.45
C GLU A 126 5.03 -2.25 22.29
N GLU A 127 3.89 -2.92 22.44
CA GLU A 127 3.81 -4.37 22.28
C GLU A 127 3.68 -4.78 20.80
N TYR A 128 3.56 -3.83 19.87
CA TYR A 128 3.35 -4.12 18.46
C TYR A 128 4.66 -4.07 17.66
N ASP A 129 5.04 -5.22 17.10
CA ASP A 129 6.09 -5.37 16.11
C ASP A 129 5.50 -5.41 14.70
N ILE A 130 6.01 -4.57 13.79
CA ILE A 130 5.47 -4.42 12.44
C ILE A 130 6.55 -4.57 11.37
N LEU A 131 6.33 -5.49 10.44
CA LEU A 131 7.25 -5.80 9.34
C LEU A 131 6.54 -5.63 7.99
N LEU A 132 7.17 -4.88 7.08
CA LEU A 132 6.79 -4.82 5.67
C LEU A 132 7.68 -5.75 4.85
N VAL A 133 7.08 -6.52 3.94
CA VAL A 133 7.79 -7.39 3.00
C VAL A 133 7.34 -7.09 1.57
N GLY A 134 8.31 -6.77 0.71
CA GLY A 134 8.13 -6.49 -0.70
C GLY A 134 7.98 -7.77 -1.55
N PRO A 135 7.61 -7.61 -2.83
CA PRO A 135 7.25 -8.73 -3.70
C PRO A 135 8.39 -9.70 -3.97
N GLN A 136 9.64 -9.22 -3.91
CA GLN A 136 10.85 -10.02 -4.13
C GLN A 136 11.55 -10.41 -2.81
N GLY A 137 10.89 -10.27 -1.67
CA GLY A 137 11.39 -10.72 -0.36
C GLY A 137 12.19 -9.69 0.44
N GLN A 138 12.41 -8.48 -0.08
CA GLN A 138 12.97 -7.37 0.71
C GLN A 138 12.06 -7.11 1.90
N ASN A 139 12.63 -6.75 3.05
CA ASN A 139 11.87 -6.65 4.28
C ASN A 139 12.43 -5.55 5.19
N VAL A 140 11.51 -4.85 5.87
CA VAL A 140 11.81 -3.68 6.70
C VAL A 140 10.95 -3.70 7.95
N TYR A 141 11.57 -3.60 9.12
CA TYR A 141 10.88 -3.25 10.36
C TYR A 141 10.36 -1.83 10.25
N LEU A 142 9.05 -1.65 10.37
CA LEU A 142 8.42 -0.35 10.48
C LEU A 142 8.50 0.17 11.92
N MET A 143 8.16 -0.70 12.88
CA MET A 143 8.33 -0.44 14.31
C MET A 143 8.53 -1.72 15.10
N ALA A 144 9.24 -1.58 16.22
CA ALA A 144 9.40 -2.60 17.26
C ALA A 144 9.63 -1.88 18.60
N SER A 145 8.94 -2.32 19.66
CA SER A 145 8.94 -1.70 21.00
C SER A 145 8.84 -0.17 20.98
N ALA A 146 7.90 0.37 20.19
CA ALA A 146 7.72 1.81 20.03
C ALA A 146 6.30 2.26 20.38
N GLY A 147 6.16 3.50 20.87
CA GLY A 147 4.90 4.16 21.12
C GLY A 147 4.42 4.14 22.58
N GLY A 148 5.14 3.44 23.46
CA GLY A 148 4.93 3.38 24.89
C GLY A 148 3.65 2.67 25.35
N ASP A 149 3.30 2.90 26.62
CA ASP A 149 2.20 2.25 27.33
C ASP A 149 0.87 2.99 27.33
N ALA A 150 0.83 4.16 26.69
CA ALA A 150 -0.37 4.96 26.66
C ALA A 150 -1.38 4.37 25.67
N VAL A 151 -2.65 4.27 26.09
CA VAL A 151 -3.75 3.92 25.21
C VAL A 151 -3.82 4.92 24.05
N VAL A 152 -3.84 4.40 22.83
CA VAL A 152 -4.03 5.18 21.61
C VAL A 152 -5.29 4.76 20.90
N ILE A 153 -6.02 5.75 20.39
CA ILE A 153 -7.28 5.57 19.68
C ILE A 153 -7.23 6.37 18.38
N ASN A 154 -7.54 5.71 17.28
CA ASN A 154 -7.69 6.33 15.96
C ASN A 154 -6.45 7.12 15.51
N GLN A 155 -5.24 6.59 15.75
CA GLN A 155 -4.01 7.24 15.29
C GLN A 155 -3.69 6.85 13.85
N THR A 156 -3.25 7.81 13.04
CA THR A 156 -2.77 7.57 11.67
C THR A 156 -1.26 7.75 11.64
N VAL A 157 -0.53 6.65 11.43
CA VAL A 157 0.93 6.61 11.52
C VAL A 157 1.50 6.35 10.14
N THR A 158 2.32 7.27 9.63
CA THR A 158 3.04 7.11 8.36
C THR A 158 4.51 6.87 8.61
N PHE A 159 5.07 5.85 7.95
CA PHE A 159 6.49 5.53 7.92
C PHE A 159 7.11 6.06 6.63
N ASP A 160 8.12 6.91 6.77
CA ASP A 160 8.88 7.52 5.67
C ASP A 160 10.32 7.75 6.13
N ASP A 161 11.31 7.24 5.40
CA ASP A 161 12.74 7.46 5.69
C ASP A 161 13.12 8.95 5.71
N SER A 162 12.37 9.80 5.00
CA SER A 162 12.57 11.24 4.94
C SER A 162 11.84 12.03 6.03
N ALA A 163 11.15 11.35 6.96
CA ALA A 163 10.49 12.00 8.09
C ALA A 163 11.51 12.72 9.00
N ALA A 164 11.08 13.79 9.66
CA ALA A 164 11.95 14.59 10.53
C ALA A 164 12.33 13.90 11.85
N THR A 165 11.50 12.96 12.31
CA THR A 165 11.63 12.31 13.61
C THR A 165 11.43 10.81 13.51
N MET A 166 12.15 10.06 14.32
CA MET A 166 11.89 8.64 14.58
C MET A 166 10.54 8.46 15.27
N ILE A 167 9.89 7.30 15.08
CA ILE A 167 8.70 6.95 15.84
C ILE A 167 9.07 6.92 17.34
N PRO A 168 8.29 7.54 18.25
CA PRO A 168 8.71 7.69 19.64
C PRO A 168 8.86 6.33 20.33
N ASN A 169 9.92 6.17 21.14
CA ASN A 169 10.09 4.97 21.98
C ASN A 169 9.04 4.93 23.10
N ALA A 170 9.17 5.84 24.09
CA ALA A 170 8.34 5.84 25.30
C ALA A 170 6.91 6.40 25.14
N GLY A 171 6.54 6.83 23.93
CA GLY A 171 5.22 7.38 23.65
C GLY A 171 4.92 8.77 24.24
N PRO A 172 3.65 9.22 24.15
CA PRO A 172 2.56 8.53 23.45
C PRO A 172 2.78 8.52 21.93
N LEU A 173 2.35 7.44 21.28
CA LEU A 173 2.27 7.41 19.81
C LEU A 173 1.11 8.32 19.36
N VAL A 174 1.42 9.30 18.52
CA VAL A 174 0.45 10.24 17.97
C VAL A 174 0.37 10.15 16.45
N THR A 175 -0.73 10.62 15.86
CA THR A 175 -0.84 10.80 14.41
C THR A 175 0.31 11.63 13.87
N GLY A 176 1.00 11.11 12.86
CA GLY A 176 2.17 11.78 12.29
C GLY A 176 2.92 10.93 11.28
N THR A 177 4.02 11.50 10.79
CA THR A 177 4.96 10.85 9.89
C THR A 177 6.30 10.68 10.60
N PHE A 178 6.81 9.46 10.61
CA PHE A 178 7.96 9.05 11.38
C PHE A 178 8.92 8.20 10.54
N GLN A 179 10.20 8.20 10.91
CA GLN A 179 11.13 7.21 10.38
C GLN A 179 10.81 5.85 11.01
N PRO A 180 10.96 4.73 10.26
CA PRO A 180 10.96 3.41 10.85
C PRO A 180 11.99 3.32 11.98
N SER A 181 11.67 2.67 13.09
CA SER A 181 12.61 2.54 14.21
C SER A 181 12.36 1.27 15.01
N VAL A 182 13.44 0.72 15.54
CA VAL A 182 13.44 -0.51 16.34
C VAL A 182 14.09 -0.19 17.67
N TYR A 183 13.36 -0.42 18.75
CA TYR A 183 13.89 -0.34 20.10
C TYR A 183 13.95 -1.78 20.65
N PRO A 184 15.11 -2.29 21.09
CA PRO A 184 15.20 -3.65 21.60
C PRO A 184 14.36 -3.87 22.87
N PRO A 185 13.86 -5.10 23.12
CA PRO A 185 14.15 -6.34 22.39
C PRO A 185 13.42 -6.45 21.04
N THR A 186 13.99 -7.22 20.11
CA THR A 186 13.34 -7.57 18.83
C THR A 186 12.94 -9.03 18.80
N ILE A 187 11.85 -9.34 18.09
CA ILE A 187 11.36 -10.71 17.93
C ILE A 187 11.78 -11.38 16.63
N THR A 188 11.50 -12.68 16.54
CA THR A 188 11.38 -13.38 15.26
C THR A 188 9.91 -13.46 14.90
N PHE A 189 9.52 -12.91 13.75
CA PHE A 189 8.15 -13.03 13.26
C PHE A 189 7.83 -14.50 12.93
N PRO A 190 6.70 -15.05 13.39
CA PRO A 190 6.25 -16.38 13.01
C PRO A 190 6.09 -16.54 11.49
N ALA A 191 6.25 -17.77 11.00
CA ALA A 191 5.91 -18.09 9.62
C ALA A 191 4.46 -17.65 9.31
N PRO A 192 4.17 -17.08 8.12
CA PRO A 192 5.00 -17.11 6.91
C PRO A 192 5.92 -15.89 6.71
N ALA A 193 6.20 -15.08 7.74
CA ALA A 193 7.17 -13.99 7.63
C ALA A 193 8.59 -14.53 7.34
N PRO A 194 9.44 -13.77 6.61
CA PRO A 194 10.83 -14.13 6.43
C PRO A 194 11.58 -14.13 7.76
N THR A 195 12.68 -14.87 7.85
CA THR A 195 13.57 -14.82 9.03
C THR A 195 14.45 -13.56 8.99
N PRO A 196 14.93 -13.07 10.15
CA PRO A 196 15.89 -11.98 10.19
C PRO A 196 17.20 -12.33 9.46
N PRO A 197 18.03 -11.34 9.07
CA PRO A 197 17.96 -9.92 9.46
C PRO A 197 16.93 -9.12 8.66
N TYR A 198 16.36 -8.10 9.30
CA TYR A 198 15.46 -7.13 8.67
C TYR A 198 16.13 -5.75 8.61
N SER A 199 15.87 -5.00 7.53
CA SER A 199 16.28 -3.59 7.45
C SER A 199 15.44 -2.72 8.39
N THR A 200 15.92 -1.52 8.73
CA THR A 200 15.17 -0.48 9.44
C THR A 200 15.01 0.79 8.61
N LEU A 201 15.24 0.70 7.30
CA LEU A 201 15.06 1.79 6.33
C LEU A 201 14.26 1.27 5.13
N LEU A 202 13.24 2.03 4.73
CA LEU A 202 12.39 1.75 3.57
C LEU A 202 13.15 1.81 2.24
N ASN A 203 14.30 2.48 2.19
CA ASN A 203 15.19 2.47 1.04
C ASN A 203 15.72 1.06 0.67
N ALA A 204 15.54 0.05 1.53
CA ALA A 204 15.79 -1.35 1.18
C ALA A 204 14.93 -1.85 0.02
N PHE A 205 13.83 -1.16 -0.29
CA PHE A 205 13.01 -1.42 -1.47
C PHE A 205 13.53 -0.73 -2.74
N ASN A 206 14.46 0.21 -2.65
CA ASN A 206 14.92 0.96 -3.82
C ASN A 206 15.66 0.05 -4.82
N GLY A 207 15.44 0.29 -6.11
CA GLY A 207 16.00 -0.54 -7.18
C GLY A 207 15.24 -1.84 -7.45
N THR A 208 14.17 -2.11 -6.71
CA THR A 208 13.38 -3.34 -6.86
C THR A 208 12.20 -3.13 -7.81
N ASN A 209 11.72 -4.23 -8.40
CA ASN A 209 10.47 -4.23 -9.16
C ASN A 209 9.30 -3.98 -8.19
N PRO A 210 8.49 -2.94 -8.40
CA PRO A 210 7.37 -2.60 -7.52
C PRO A 210 6.20 -3.59 -7.60
N ASN A 211 6.08 -4.34 -8.70
CA ASN A 211 4.91 -5.17 -9.01
C ASN A 211 4.96 -6.51 -8.28
N GLY A 212 3.81 -6.92 -7.74
CA GLY A 212 3.61 -8.15 -6.99
C GLY A 212 2.95 -7.90 -5.63
N THR A 213 2.98 -8.93 -4.78
CA THR A 213 2.33 -8.88 -3.47
C THR A 213 3.25 -8.28 -2.41
N TRP A 214 2.82 -7.16 -1.85
CA TRP A 214 3.35 -6.56 -0.64
C TRP A 214 2.60 -7.09 0.58
N ARG A 215 3.32 -7.37 1.66
CA ARG A 215 2.80 -8.04 2.86
C ARG A 215 3.13 -7.22 4.09
N LEU A 216 2.13 -6.91 4.90
CA LEU A 216 2.29 -6.32 6.23
C LEU A 216 2.05 -7.39 7.29
N PHE A 217 3.03 -7.59 8.15
CA PHE A 217 2.96 -8.48 9.31
C PHE A 217 2.92 -7.64 10.57
N ILE A 218 2.02 -7.99 11.49
CA ILE A 218 1.93 -7.38 12.82
C ILE A 218 1.89 -8.51 13.84
N VAL A 219 2.71 -8.40 14.89
CA VAL A 219 2.72 -9.30 16.04
C VAL A 219 2.59 -8.47 17.29
N ASP A 220 1.76 -8.95 18.20
CA ASP A 220 1.78 -8.58 19.61
C ASP A 220 2.61 -9.65 20.34
N ASP A 221 3.73 -9.27 20.95
CA ASP A 221 4.72 -10.22 21.47
C ASP A 221 4.78 -10.33 23.00
N ILE A 222 3.94 -9.58 23.72
CA ILE A 222 3.93 -9.50 25.18
C ILE A 222 2.59 -10.02 25.73
N ASP A 223 2.64 -10.78 26.82
CA ASP A 223 1.48 -11.43 27.45
C ASP A 223 0.62 -10.50 28.34
N GLN A 224 0.75 -9.19 28.16
CA GLN A 224 0.01 -8.17 28.89
C GLN A 224 -1.20 -7.72 28.07
N ILE A 225 -2.24 -7.18 28.72
CA ILE A 225 -3.49 -6.85 28.02
C ILE A 225 -3.29 -5.62 27.13
N SER A 226 -3.09 -5.85 25.83
CA SER A 226 -2.68 -4.87 24.83
C SER A 226 -3.53 -4.84 23.56
N SER A 227 -4.50 -5.76 23.43
CA SER A 227 -5.28 -5.99 22.21
C SER A 227 -5.80 -4.70 21.55
N GLY A 228 -5.84 -4.71 20.23
CA GLY A 228 -6.34 -3.59 19.45
C GLY A 228 -6.52 -3.95 17.99
N ASN A 229 -6.40 -2.94 17.11
CA ASN A 229 -6.53 -3.14 15.67
C ASN A 229 -5.98 -1.96 14.88
N VAL A 230 -5.77 -2.18 13.59
CA VAL A 230 -5.66 -1.13 12.58
C VAL A 230 -7.00 -1.10 11.84
N ALA A 231 -7.96 -0.32 12.35
CA ALA A 231 -9.36 -0.37 11.89
C ALA A 231 -9.53 0.13 10.44
N GLY A 232 -8.65 1.01 9.98
CA GLY A 232 -8.66 1.52 8.61
C GLY A 232 -7.70 0.77 7.69
N GLY A 233 -7.11 -0.34 8.14
CA GLY A 233 -6.09 -1.05 7.38
C GLY A 233 -4.87 -0.17 7.06
N TRP A 234 -4.28 -0.35 5.89
CA TRP A 234 -3.03 0.31 5.55
C TRP A 234 -2.93 0.71 4.08
N THR A 235 -2.02 1.65 3.83
CA THR A 235 -1.70 2.18 2.51
C THR A 235 -0.20 2.04 2.25
N LEU A 236 0.14 1.64 1.04
CA LEU A 236 1.49 1.67 0.48
C LEU A 236 1.55 2.73 -0.61
N THR A 237 2.43 3.71 -0.48
CA THR A 237 2.73 4.66 -1.56
C THR A 237 4.11 4.37 -2.10
N LEU A 238 4.19 4.17 -3.42
CA LEU A 238 5.43 3.89 -4.13
C LEU A 238 5.70 5.00 -5.13
N THR A 239 6.95 5.44 -5.14
CA THR A 239 7.49 6.27 -6.20
C THR A 239 8.43 5.43 -7.05
N VAL A 240 8.27 5.49 -8.38
CA VAL A 240 9.05 4.72 -9.35
C VAL A 240 9.69 5.64 -10.38
N ALA A 241 10.83 5.24 -10.95
CA ALA A 241 11.52 5.94 -12.04
C ALA A 241 12.27 4.96 -12.96
#